data_AF-A0A249SQ82-F1
#
_entry.id   AF-A0A249SQ82-F1
#
_cell.length_a   1.000
_cell.length_b   1.000
_cell.length_c   1.000
_cell.angle_alpha   90.00
_cell.angle_beta   90.00
_cell.angle_gamma   90.00
#
_symmetry.space_group_name_H-M   'P 1'
#
loop_
_entity.id
_entity.type
_entity.pdbx_description
1 polymer ?
#
loop_
_entity_poly.entity_id
_entity_poly.type
_entity_poly.pdbx_seq_one_letter_code
_entity_poly.pdbx_strand_id
1 'polypeptide(L)'
;MKKDHPVLSNVRPQVKLAVVCDTTKLKDAGTPAAHIYMIDNRVVANGPQANRYEEGGAELKTVCDVNDDISWYVLPLNPTLGDVIEEVYFVNRSGQDVFQGNIGSPKPQEGFPNFLLGHLRTKGDLNYTLKFKIRYKNDPNLKEVTWDPGPWLEVK
;
A
#
# COMPACT_ATOMS: atom_id res chain seq x y z
N MET A 1 -1.57 30.35 4.81
CA MET A 1 -0.54 29.40 5.30
C MET A 1 -0.45 28.26 4.30
N LYS A 2 0.68 28.12 3.60
CA LYS A 2 1.01 26.88 2.89
C LYS A 2 1.22 25.83 3.99
N LYS A 3 0.41 24.77 4.02
CA LYS A 3 0.75 23.60 4.83
C LYS A 3 1.90 22.95 4.08
N ASP A 4 3.12 23.19 4.53
CA ASP A 4 4.25 22.41 4.06
C ASP A 4 3.93 20.96 4.41
N HIS A 5 3.73 20.14 3.37
CA HIS A 5 3.69 18.70 3.56
C HIS A 5 4.98 18.33 4.28
N PRO A 6 4.94 17.56 5.38
CA PRO A 6 6.15 17.06 5.97
C PRO A 6 6.99 16.42 4.85
N VAL A 7 8.32 16.49 4.97
CA VAL A 7 9.22 15.85 4.02
C VAL A 7 9.66 14.54 4.66
N LEU A 8 9.50 13.41 3.96
CA LEU A 8 10.06 12.11 4.34
C LEU A 8 11.60 12.17 4.19
N SER A 9 12.28 12.99 4.99
CA SER A 9 13.67 13.36 4.71
C SER A 9 14.66 12.20 4.94
N ASN A 10 14.27 11.14 5.65
CA ASN A 10 15.15 10.03 6.03
C ASN A 10 14.65 8.61 5.71
N VAL A 11 13.49 8.46 5.06
CA VAL A 11 12.91 7.13 4.74
C VAL A 11 12.98 6.89 3.24
N ARG A 12 13.83 5.94 2.82
CA ARG A 12 14.05 5.59 1.40
C ARG A 12 13.89 4.08 1.20
N PRO A 13 12.65 3.56 1.23
CA PRO A 13 12.42 2.15 1.00
C PRO A 13 12.93 1.73 -0.37
N GLN A 14 13.55 0.56 -0.42
CA GLN A 14 14.03 -0.09 -1.63
C GLN A 14 12.84 -0.47 -2.51
N VAL A 15 11.76 -0.96 -1.87
CA VAL A 15 10.52 -1.38 -2.53
C VAL A 15 9.40 -0.40 -2.21
N LYS A 16 8.75 0.15 -3.24
CA LYS A 16 7.71 1.16 -3.12
C LYS A 16 6.49 0.72 -3.89
N LEU A 17 5.38 0.58 -3.18
CA LEU A 17 4.07 0.35 -3.76
C LEU A 17 3.26 1.64 -3.67
N ALA A 18 2.82 2.15 -4.83
CA ALA A 18 1.80 3.17 -4.91
C ALA A 18 0.44 2.50 -5.03
N VAL A 19 -0.46 2.82 -4.10
CA VAL A 19 -1.86 2.37 -4.12
C VAL A 19 -2.73 3.56 -4.42
N VAL A 20 -3.37 3.55 -5.57
CA VAL A 20 -4.16 4.68 -6.07
C VAL A 20 -5.64 4.31 -6.03
N CYS A 21 -6.43 5.17 -5.39
CA CYS A 21 -7.83 4.90 -5.08
C CYS A 21 -8.76 5.87 -5.84
N ASP A 22 -9.69 5.36 -6.65
CA ASP A 22 -10.79 6.17 -7.18
C ASP A 22 -11.82 6.41 -6.06
N THR A 23 -11.62 7.50 -5.32
CA THR A 23 -12.45 7.85 -4.16
C THR A 23 -13.91 8.08 -4.54
N THR A 24 -14.19 8.61 -5.74
CA THR A 24 -15.57 8.85 -6.19
C THR A 24 -16.34 7.54 -6.29
N LYS A 25 -15.70 6.48 -6.79
CA LYS A 25 -16.31 5.15 -6.89
C LYS A 25 -16.31 4.41 -5.57
N LEU A 26 -15.27 4.56 -4.75
CA LEU A 26 -15.19 3.93 -3.43
C LEU A 26 -16.24 4.46 -2.44
N LYS A 27 -16.84 5.63 -2.68
CA LYS A 27 -17.91 6.18 -1.83
C LYS A 27 -19.12 5.26 -1.71
N ASP A 28 -19.48 4.57 -2.78
CA ASP A 28 -20.67 3.70 -2.84
C ASP A 28 -20.33 2.26 -3.24
N ALA A 29 -19.03 1.93 -3.37
CA ALA A 29 -18.60 0.61 -3.81
C ALA A 29 -18.98 -0.49 -2.80
N GLY A 30 -19.63 -1.54 -3.30
CA GLY A 30 -19.72 -2.84 -2.62
C GLY A 30 -18.44 -3.68 -2.77
N THR A 31 -17.66 -3.42 -3.82
CA THR A 31 -16.40 -4.14 -4.13
C THR A 31 -15.26 -3.15 -4.32
N PRO A 32 -14.42 -2.92 -3.29
CA PRO A 32 -13.33 -1.94 -3.37
C PRO A 32 -12.29 -2.22 -4.45
N ALA A 33 -11.98 -3.49 -4.73
CA ALA A 33 -10.93 -3.89 -5.66
C ALA A 33 -11.10 -3.27 -7.07
N ALA A 34 -12.33 -3.12 -7.57
CA ALA A 34 -12.56 -2.54 -8.91
C ALA A 34 -12.14 -1.06 -9.05
N HIS A 35 -11.79 -0.40 -7.96
CA HIS A 35 -11.54 1.03 -7.87
C HIS A 35 -10.22 1.35 -7.16
N ILE A 36 -9.35 0.35 -7.01
CA ILE A 36 -8.02 0.48 -6.43
C ILE A 36 -7.01 -0.07 -7.44
N TYR A 37 -5.91 0.66 -7.60
CA TYR A 37 -4.86 0.36 -8.55
C TYR A 37 -3.52 0.32 -7.84
N MET A 38 -2.68 -0.65 -8.17
CA MET A 38 -1.36 -0.83 -7.57
C MET A 38 -0.26 -0.76 -8.62
N ILE A 39 0.82 -0.09 -8.24
CA ILE A 39 2.06 -0.05 -9.02
C ILE A 39 3.24 -0.18 -8.07
N ASP A 40 4.28 -0.92 -8.46
CA ASP A 40 5.53 -0.96 -7.71
C ASP A 40 6.75 -0.46 -8.52
N ASN A 41 7.89 -0.30 -7.83
CA ASN A 41 9.14 0.16 -8.43
C ASN A 41 10.14 -0.97 -8.72
N ARG A 42 9.72 -2.24 -8.67
CA ARG A 42 10.60 -3.41 -8.85
C ARG A 42 10.55 -3.88 -10.29
N VAL A 43 11.70 -3.87 -10.94
CA VAL A 43 11.89 -4.59 -12.21
C VAL A 43 12.38 -5.98 -11.86
N VAL A 44 11.58 -7.02 -12.11
CA VAL A 44 12.01 -8.40 -11.90
C VAL A 44 13.01 -8.77 -13.00
N ALA A 45 14.29 -8.48 -12.77
CA ALA A 45 15.38 -8.92 -13.62
C ALA A 45 15.54 -10.44 -13.42
N ASN A 46 15.46 -11.20 -14.52
CA ASN A 46 15.68 -12.65 -14.64
C ASN A 46 14.42 -13.53 -14.57
N GLY A 47 13.69 -13.61 -15.70
CA GLY A 47 12.90 -14.80 -16.03
C GLY A 47 11.83 -14.57 -17.10
N PRO A 48 11.53 -15.54 -17.97
CA PRO A 48 10.39 -15.48 -18.90
C PRO A 48 9.02 -15.57 -18.19
N GLN A 49 9.00 -15.65 -16.86
CA GLN A 49 7.84 -15.44 -15.99
C GLN A 49 7.72 -13.98 -15.50
N ALA A 50 8.55 -13.06 -16.01
CA ALA A 50 8.50 -11.61 -15.80
C ALA A 50 7.30 -10.93 -16.49
N ASN A 51 6.15 -11.60 -16.53
CA ASN A 51 4.88 -10.92 -16.66
C ASN A 51 4.66 -10.28 -15.28
N ARG A 52 4.73 -8.96 -15.10
CA ARG A 52 3.63 -8.05 -15.42
C ARG A 52 2.25 -8.61 -15.05
N TYR A 53 2.14 -9.37 -13.96
CA TYR A 53 0.83 -9.67 -13.42
C TYR A 53 0.34 -8.39 -12.74
N GLU A 54 -0.29 -7.56 -13.59
CA GLU A 54 -1.32 -6.60 -13.20
C GLU A 54 -0.84 -5.30 -12.55
N GLU A 55 0.31 -4.78 -12.98
CA GLU A 55 0.60 -3.35 -12.84
C GLU A 55 -0.60 -2.50 -13.33
N GLY A 56 -1.12 -1.64 -12.46
CA GLY A 56 -2.34 -0.87 -12.71
C GLY A 56 -3.65 -1.65 -12.51
N GLY A 57 -3.60 -2.87 -11.98
CA GLY A 57 -4.73 -3.65 -11.47
C GLY A 57 -4.87 -3.54 -9.95
N ALA A 58 -5.87 -4.23 -9.40
CA ALA A 58 -6.17 -4.26 -7.97
C ALA A 58 -5.39 -5.34 -7.21
N GLU A 59 -4.61 -6.13 -7.93
CA GLU A 59 -3.72 -7.15 -7.39
C GLU A 59 -2.35 -6.94 -8.02
N LEU A 60 -1.29 -7.13 -7.24
CA LEU A 60 0.08 -6.94 -7.73
C LEU A 60 1.04 -7.90 -7.03
N LYS A 61 1.75 -8.71 -7.82
CA LYS A 61 2.88 -9.52 -7.35
C LYS A 61 4.17 -8.74 -7.28
N THR A 62 4.55 -8.39 -6.04
CA THR A 62 5.80 -7.72 -5.73
C THR A 62 6.82 -8.73 -5.19
N VAL A 63 7.99 -8.77 -5.83
CA VAL A 63 9.13 -9.60 -5.40
C VAL A 63 10.19 -8.72 -4.72
N CYS A 64 10.53 -9.08 -3.50
CA CYS A 64 11.46 -8.38 -2.62
C CYS A 64 12.58 -9.30 -2.15
N ASP A 65 13.65 -8.69 -1.63
CA ASP A 65 14.74 -9.41 -1.00
C ASP A 65 14.65 -9.28 0.53
N VAL A 66 15.13 -10.28 1.28
CA VAL A 66 15.30 -10.13 2.73
C VAL A 66 16.17 -8.91 3.05
N ASN A 67 15.78 -8.13 4.06
CA ASN A 67 16.33 -6.84 4.49
C ASN A 67 15.93 -5.61 3.64
N ASP A 68 15.09 -5.77 2.61
CA ASP A 68 14.48 -4.61 1.97
C ASP A 68 13.53 -3.88 2.95
N ASP A 69 13.59 -2.55 2.97
CA ASP A 69 12.48 -1.74 3.45
C ASP A 69 11.46 -1.61 2.32
N ILE A 70 10.20 -1.88 2.66
CA ILE A 70 9.05 -1.86 1.75
C ILE A 70 8.03 -0.85 2.23
N SER A 71 7.44 -0.09 1.31
CA SER A 71 6.40 0.88 1.65
C SER A 71 5.13 0.73 0.83
N TRP A 72 4.00 1.08 1.45
CA TRP A 72 2.72 1.28 0.79
C TRP A 72 2.32 2.73 0.93
N TYR A 73 2.16 3.42 -0.19
CA TYR A 73 1.70 4.80 -0.23
C TYR A 73 0.31 4.87 -0.85
N VAL A 74 -0.70 5.13 -0.01
CA VAL A 74 -2.10 5.12 -0.43
C VAL A 74 -2.56 6.54 -0.74
N LEU A 75 -3.07 6.76 -1.94
CA LEU A 75 -3.37 8.08 -2.49
C LEU A 75 -4.72 8.09 -3.19
N PRO A 76 -5.44 9.22 -3.16
CA PRO A 76 -6.58 9.41 -4.06
C PRO A 76 -6.07 9.55 -5.51
N LEU A 77 -6.81 8.97 -6.46
CA LEU A 77 -6.52 9.08 -7.90
C LEU A 77 -6.44 10.54 -8.36
N ASN A 78 -7.26 11.40 -7.76
CA ASN A 78 -7.23 12.84 -8.02
C ASN A 78 -7.12 13.64 -6.71
N PRO A 79 -5.89 13.97 -6.27
CA PRO A 79 -5.69 14.70 -5.02
C PRO A 79 -6.19 16.15 -5.05
N THR A 80 -6.49 16.69 -6.23
CA THR A 80 -6.97 18.09 -6.36
C THR A 80 -8.47 18.24 -6.10
N LEU A 81 -9.23 17.14 -6.06
CA LEU A 81 -10.66 17.16 -5.79
C LEU A 81 -11.00 17.30 -4.30
N GLY A 82 -10.00 17.19 -3.41
CA GLY A 82 -10.12 17.43 -1.98
C GLY A 82 -10.53 16.24 -1.12
N ASP A 83 -10.70 15.06 -1.71
CA ASP A 83 -10.77 13.81 -0.96
C ASP A 83 -9.38 13.43 -0.44
N VAL A 84 -9.31 12.87 0.76
CA VAL A 84 -8.06 12.55 1.44
C VAL A 84 -8.09 11.12 1.93
N ILE A 85 -7.02 10.36 1.64
CA ILE A 85 -6.76 9.08 2.31
C ILE A 85 -6.13 9.38 3.66
N GLU A 86 -6.73 8.85 4.70
CA GLU A 86 -6.28 8.93 6.08
C GLU A 86 -6.11 7.54 6.67
N GLU A 87 -5.23 7.44 7.66
CA GLU A 87 -5.06 6.25 8.51
C GLU A 87 -5.01 4.93 7.73
N VAL A 88 -3.84 4.56 7.23
CA VAL A 88 -3.64 3.26 6.59
C VAL A 88 -3.16 2.25 7.63
N TYR A 89 -3.68 1.03 7.55
CA TYR A 89 -3.34 -0.10 8.40
C TYR A 89 -2.99 -1.31 7.55
N PHE A 90 -2.00 -2.05 8.02
CA PHE A 90 -1.60 -3.33 7.45
C PHE A 90 -2.04 -4.46 8.37
N VAL A 91 -2.65 -5.49 7.79
CA VAL A 91 -2.99 -6.71 8.52
C VAL A 91 -2.38 -7.89 7.78
N ASN A 92 -1.49 -8.61 8.47
CA ASN A 92 -1.04 -9.91 7.98
C ASN A 92 -2.24 -10.88 8.02
N ARG A 93 -2.59 -11.48 6.87
CA ARG A 93 -3.75 -12.35 6.73
C ARG A 93 -3.36 -13.82 6.80
N SER A 94 -2.38 -14.22 6.00
CA SER A 94 -1.90 -15.60 5.93
C SER A 94 -0.53 -15.68 5.23
N GLY A 95 0.17 -16.79 5.40
CA GLY A 95 1.50 -17.00 4.80
C GLY A 95 2.60 -16.97 5.86
N GLN A 96 3.83 -16.78 5.40
CA GLN A 96 4.99 -16.68 6.30
C GLN A 96 5.00 -15.33 7.00
N ASP A 97 5.50 -15.32 8.23
CA ASP A 97 5.81 -14.10 8.95
C ASP A 97 7.13 -13.51 8.43
N VAL A 98 7.06 -12.87 7.26
CA VAL A 98 8.21 -12.21 6.59
C VAL A 98 8.73 -10.98 7.35
N PHE A 99 7.98 -10.51 8.36
CA PHE A 99 8.31 -9.32 9.15
C PHE A 99 8.83 -9.64 10.56
N GLN A 100 8.84 -10.93 10.97
CA GLN A 100 9.14 -11.37 12.34
C GLN A 100 8.29 -10.62 13.40
N GLY A 101 6.98 -10.69 13.23
CA GLY A 101 6.00 -10.09 14.10
C GLY A 101 6.04 -8.56 14.06
N ASN A 102 5.76 -7.92 15.20
CA ASN A 102 5.61 -6.46 15.28
C ASN A 102 6.89 -5.65 15.06
N ILE A 103 8.05 -6.31 14.91
CA ILE A 103 9.35 -5.67 14.76
C ILE A 103 9.49 -5.08 13.35
N GLY A 104 9.28 -5.89 12.31
CA GLY A 104 9.34 -5.47 10.91
C GLY A 104 7.99 -5.06 10.32
N SER A 105 6.87 -5.31 11.03
CA SER A 105 5.53 -5.05 10.50
C SER A 105 5.34 -3.61 10.01
N PRO A 106 4.65 -3.41 8.87
CA PRO A 106 4.43 -2.08 8.33
C PRO A 106 3.72 -1.14 9.30
N LYS A 107 4.24 0.08 9.47
CA LYS A 107 3.69 1.12 10.36
C LYS A 107 3.60 2.49 9.66
N PRO A 108 2.58 3.29 10.00
CA PRO A 108 2.49 4.67 9.53
C PRO A 108 3.71 5.48 9.94
N GLN A 109 4.14 6.40 9.08
CA GLN A 109 5.20 7.35 9.41
C GLN A 109 4.62 8.62 10.01
N GLU A 110 5.35 9.23 10.94
CA GLU A 110 4.92 10.47 11.59
C GLU A 110 4.66 11.57 10.55
N GLY A 111 3.47 12.17 10.58
CA GLY A 111 3.05 13.17 9.58
C GLY A 111 2.57 12.61 8.25
N PHE A 112 2.66 11.30 8.02
CA PHE A 112 2.21 10.62 6.79
C PHE A 112 1.36 9.39 7.13
N PRO A 113 0.13 9.58 7.64
CA PRO A 113 -0.74 8.47 8.03
C PRO A 113 -1.17 7.58 6.86
N ASN A 114 -0.98 8.04 5.62
CA ASN A 114 -1.25 7.29 4.40
C ASN A 114 -0.04 6.58 3.80
N PHE A 115 1.10 6.60 4.51
CA PHE A 115 2.34 5.95 4.11
C PHE A 115 2.77 4.96 5.18
N LEU A 116 2.81 3.68 4.80
CA LEU A 116 3.33 2.60 5.65
C LEU A 116 4.76 2.26 5.28
N LEU A 117 5.58 1.95 6.26
CA LEU A 117 6.93 1.40 6.09
C LEU A 117 7.07 0.12 6.90
N GLY A 118 7.47 -0.97 6.24
CA GLY A 118 7.85 -2.23 6.87
C GLY A 118 9.28 -2.63 6.50
N HIS A 119 9.84 -3.59 7.23
CA HIS A 119 11.18 -4.10 7.03
C HIS A 119 11.16 -5.63 6.95
N LEU A 120 11.57 -6.19 5.82
CA LEU A 120 11.51 -7.62 5.55
C LEU A 120 12.67 -8.34 6.26
N ARG A 121 12.35 -9.34 7.07
CA ARG A 121 13.30 -10.03 7.98
C ARG A 121 13.58 -11.46 7.56
N THR A 122 12.64 -12.10 6.88
CA THR A 122 12.68 -13.55 6.56
C THR A 122 12.05 -13.80 5.21
N LYS A 123 12.54 -14.84 4.53
CA LYS A 123 12.01 -15.29 3.23
C LYS A 123 10.64 -15.94 3.38
N GLY A 124 9.83 -15.88 2.32
CA GLY A 124 8.51 -16.50 2.26
C GLY A 124 7.50 -15.68 1.47
N ASP A 125 6.27 -16.18 1.40
CA ASP A 125 5.17 -15.54 0.72
C ASP A 125 4.19 -14.99 1.75
N LEU A 126 3.68 -13.78 1.52
CA LEU A 126 2.74 -13.12 2.42
C LEU A 126 1.50 -12.65 1.69
N ASN A 127 0.34 -12.99 2.26
CA ASN A 127 -0.95 -12.41 1.92
C ASN A 127 -1.32 -11.40 3.02
N TYR A 128 -1.75 -10.22 2.60
CA TYR A 128 -2.08 -9.15 3.51
C TYR A 128 -3.38 -8.45 3.13
N THR A 129 -3.90 -7.69 4.07
CA THR A 129 -5.05 -6.79 3.89
C THR A 129 -4.58 -5.38 4.19
N LEU A 130 -4.98 -4.43 3.33
CA LEU A 130 -4.88 -3.01 3.63
C LEU A 130 -6.24 -2.48 4.05
N LYS A 131 -6.24 -1.74 5.15
CA LYS A 131 -7.40 -0.94 5.56
C LYS A 131 -7.01 0.51 5.53
N PHE A 132 -7.90 1.37 5.08
CA PHE A 132 -7.68 2.80 5.09
C PHE A 132 -8.98 3.56 5.22
N LYS A 133 -8.90 4.80 5.68
CA LYS A 133 -10.06 5.68 5.80
C LYS A 133 -10.01 6.75 4.72
N ILE A 134 -11.17 7.12 4.22
CA ILE A 134 -11.32 8.21 3.26
C ILE A 134 -12.14 9.31 3.93
N ARG A 135 -11.60 10.52 3.94
CA ARG A 135 -12.38 11.73 4.21
C ARG A 135 -12.76 12.35 2.88
N TYR A 136 -14.06 12.41 2.60
CA TYR A 136 -14.55 13.06 1.39
C TYR A 136 -14.66 14.57 1.61
N LYS A 137 -14.37 15.37 0.57
CA LYS A 137 -14.29 16.84 0.67
C LYS A 137 -15.47 17.52 1.41
N ASN A 138 -16.67 16.99 1.23
CA ASN A 138 -17.92 17.55 1.79
C ASN A 138 -18.60 16.60 2.79
N ASP A 139 -17.88 15.59 3.30
CA ASP A 139 -18.38 14.66 4.31
C ASP A 139 -17.44 14.64 5.51
N PRO A 140 -17.89 15.04 6.71
CA PRO A 140 -17.05 15.01 7.90
C PRO A 140 -16.75 13.58 8.37
N ASN A 141 -17.50 12.57 7.91
CA ASN A 141 -17.32 11.21 8.36
C ASN A 141 -16.21 10.51 7.57
N LEU A 142 -15.45 9.68 8.30
CA LEU A 142 -14.46 8.80 7.69
C LEU A 142 -15.16 7.53 7.21
N LYS A 143 -14.99 7.21 5.93
CA LYS A 143 -15.38 5.91 5.39
C LYS A 143 -14.20 4.96 5.44
N GLU A 144 -14.34 3.85 6.16
CA GLU A 144 -13.35 2.77 6.12
C GLU A 144 -13.51 1.95 4.83
N VAL A 145 -12.37 1.62 4.22
CA VAL A 145 -12.24 0.68 3.12
C VAL A 145 -11.31 -0.43 3.59
N THR A 146 -11.77 -1.67 3.44
CA THR A 146 -10.96 -2.88 3.62
C THR A 146 -10.77 -3.52 2.27
N TRP A 147 -9.53 -3.81 1.89
CA TRP A 147 -9.21 -4.40 0.61
C TRP A 147 -8.04 -5.38 0.74
N ASP A 148 -8.23 -6.53 0.10
CA ASP A 148 -7.25 -7.60 0.00
C ASP A 148 -6.66 -7.54 -1.41
N PRO A 149 -5.42 -7.07 -1.59
CA PRO A 149 -4.77 -7.01 -2.90
C PRO A 149 -4.40 -8.38 -3.50
N GLY A 150 -4.94 -9.48 -2.96
CA GLY A 150 -4.57 -10.84 -3.36
C GLY A 150 -3.22 -11.32 -2.80
N PRO A 151 -2.81 -12.57 -3.11
CA PRO A 151 -1.70 -13.26 -2.46
C PRO A 151 -0.30 -12.99 -3.05
N TRP A 152 0.46 -11.98 -2.62
CA TRP A 152 1.43 -11.45 -3.60
C TRP A 152 2.68 -10.70 -3.12
N LEU A 153 3.09 -10.79 -1.85
CA LEU A 153 4.44 -10.38 -1.46
C LEU A 153 5.36 -11.61 -1.36
N GLU A 154 6.29 -11.76 -2.31
CA GLU A 154 7.31 -12.82 -2.31
C GLU A 154 8.64 -12.27 -1.84
N VAL A 155 9.20 -12.82 -0.75
CA VAL A 155 10.48 -12.41 -0.18
C VAL A 155 11.51 -13.52 -0.39
N LYS A 156 12.59 -13.20 -1.10
CA LYS A 156 13.67 -14.14 -1.45
C LYS A 156 14.87 -14.03 -0.52
#